data_AF-A0A8J6YCK0-F1
#
_entry.id   AF-A0A8J6YCK0-F1
#
_cell.length_a   1.000
_cell.length_b   1.000
_cell.length_c   1.000
_cell.angle_alpha   90.00
_cell.angle_beta   90.00
_cell.angle_gamma   90.00
#
_symmetry.space_group_name_H-M   'P 1'
#
loop_
_entity.id
_entity.type
_entity.pdbx_description
1 polymer ?
#
loop_
_entity_poly.entity_id
_entity_poly.type
_entity_poly.pdbx_seq_one_letter_code
_entity_poly.pdbx_strand_id
1 'polypeptide(L)'
;MSCRGAEDPEPIHPFILFGVDGADWDVIEWLWEEGRLPHLRQLADRGIAAPLETFHHASPVIWTTVATGVMPDVHGITEFVVPTVKGDQPVSSSLRRVPALWNMVTAAGGRVAVAGWWASWPVEEVNGIIISDRAVHEIPDRVWPPEQLAVFEAALARLRVEEKGKKPESMLEADRIMARSTINLVREDFDLTLLYLRGVDISCHFHWRAFEPEAFPAAEPGDIEAERELIAREYELVDRTLGELLAASGPDVNLILMSDHGFKAMDAEITHIRLNFDTVLEHLGFLARSADGVDFARSQLYSYASPERSLVKKVRFALAGREEGGPVAAAERSAIRDRLETTLETVTYAGGARVFEVRDATP
;
A
#
# COMPACT_ATOMS: atom_id res chain seq x y z
N MET A 1 36.29 -46.94 -8.97
CA MET A 1 35.44 -45.74 -9.13
C MET A 1 35.61 -44.93 -7.86
N SER A 2 36.33 -43.81 -7.95
CA SER A 2 36.52 -42.87 -6.86
C SER A 2 35.25 -42.04 -6.71
N CYS A 3 34.66 -42.03 -5.52
CA CYS A 3 33.61 -41.07 -5.18
C CYS A 3 34.23 -39.68 -5.25
N ARG A 4 33.72 -38.83 -6.14
CA ARG A 4 34.05 -37.41 -6.16
C ARG A 4 33.80 -36.86 -4.75
N GLY A 5 34.80 -36.17 -4.20
CA GLY A 5 34.67 -35.49 -2.92
C GLY A 5 33.42 -34.62 -2.94
N ALA A 6 32.68 -34.63 -1.84
CA ALA A 6 31.78 -33.53 -1.56
C ALA A 6 32.67 -32.29 -1.52
N GLU A 7 32.60 -31.46 -2.55
CA GLU A 7 33.07 -30.08 -2.46
C GLU A 7 32.32 -29.47 -1.27
N ASP A 8 33.04 -28.80 -0.37
CA ASP A 8 32.40 -27.99 0.66
C ASP A 8 31.37 -27.10 -0.05
N PRO A 9 30.12 -27.01 0.45
CA PRO A 9 29.11 -26.18 -0.20
C PRO A 9 29.67 -24.78 -0.38
N GLU A 10 29.49 -24.20 -1.58
CA GLU A 10 29.91 -22.82 -1.84
C GLU A 10 29.38 -21.92 -0.71
N PRO A 11 30.20 -20.99 -0.19
CA PRO A 11 29.78 -20.11 0.88
C PRO A 11 28.51 -19.37 0.48
N ILE A 12 27.50 -19.40 1.35
CA ILE A 12 26.26 -18.66 1.14
C ILE A 12 26.61 -17.18 1.29
N HIS A 13 26.59 -16.45 0.20
CA HIS A 13 26.78 -15.01 0.21
C HIS A 13 25.50 -14.33 0.72
N PRO A 14 25.60 -13.33 1.61
CA PRO A 14 24.47 -12.50 2.00
C PRO A 14 23.69 -11.99 0.79
N PHE A 15 22.37 -11.99 0.88
CA PHE A 15 21.49 -11.55 -0.19
C PHE A 15 20.64 -10.37 0.24
N ILE A 16 20.61 -9.31 -0.57
CA ILE A 16 19.76 -8.14 -0.36
C ILE A 16 18.69 -8.09 -1.45
N LEU A 17 17.43 -8.07 -1.04
CA LEU A 17 16.31 -7.74 -1.90
C LEU A 17 15.82 -6.33 -1.57
N PHE A 18 16.05 -5.39 -2.48
CA PHE A 18 15.63 -4.00 -2.35
C PHE A 18 14.43 -3.74 -3.28
N GLY A 19 13.22 -3.78 -2.71
CA GLY A 19 11.98 -3.40 -3.37
C GLY A 19 11.76 -1.89 -3.38
N VAL A 20 11.48 -1.34 -4.55
CA VAL A 20 11.08 0.06 -4.74
C VAL A 20 9.71 0.05 -5.40
N ASP A 21 8.67 0.47 -4.66
CA ASP A 21 7.30 0.52 -5.17
C ASP A 21 7.22 1.56 -6.30
N GLY A 22 6.73 1.15 -7.47
CA GLY A 22 6.41 2.08 -8.53
C GLY A 22 7.58 2.69 -9.31
N ALA A 23 8.75 2.06 -9.34
CA ALA A 23 9.92 2.58 -10.06
C ALA A 23 9.80 2.36 -11.57
N ASP A 24 9.70 3.45 -12.32
CA ASP A 24 9.48 3.48 -13.75
C ASP A 24 10.77 3.75 -14.53
N TRP A 25 10.94 3.06 -15.67
CA TRP A 25 12.12 3.19 -16.53
C TRP A 25 12.27 4.58 -17.14
N ASP A 26 11.18 5.25 -17.52
CA ASP A 26 11.26 6.58 -18.15
C ASP A 26 11.86 7.61 -17.19
N VAL A 27 11.54 7.50 -15.89
CA VAL A 27 12.12 8.37 -14.85
C VAL A 27 13.58 8.01 -14.59
N ILE A 28 13.91 6.72 -14.52
CA ILE A 28 15.30 6.25 -14.31
C ILE A 28 16.20 6.71 -15.45
N GLU A 29 15.75 6.56 -16.70
CA GLU A 29 16.49 6.97 -17.89
C GLU A 29 16.71 8.48 -17.91
N TRP A 30 15.66 9.27 -17.65
CA TRP A 30 15.77 10.73 -17.51
C TRP A 30 16.80 11.13 -16.45
N LEU A 31 16.76 10.54 -15.26
CA LEU A 31 17.69 10.88 -14.19
C LEU A 31 19.12 10.35 -14.44
N TRP A 32 19.28 9.29 -15.22
CA TRP A 32 20.59 8.85 -15.70
C TRP A 32 21.20 9.82 -16.70
N GLU A 33 20.41 10.38 -17.62
CA GLU A 33 20.86 11.43 -18.54
C GLU A 33 21.32 12.68 -17.78
N GLU A 34 20.66 13.02 -16.67
CA GLU A 34 21.05 14.12 -15.78
C GLU A 34 22.20 13.78 -14.81
N GLY A 35 22.63 12.51 -14.74
CA GLY A 35 23.70 12.05 -13.85
C GLY A 35 23.32 12.02 -12.36
N ARG A 36 22.02 11.89 -12.05
CA ARG A 36 21.45 12.01 -10.70
C ARG A 36 21.28 10.68 -9.95
N LEU A 37 21.36 9.54 -10.64
CA LEU A 37 21.31 8.20 -10.03
C LEU A 37 22.61 7.40 -10.25
N PRO A 38 23.77 7.88 -9.73
CA PRO A 38 25.06 7.26 -10.01
C PRO A 38 25.20 5.84 -9.45
N HIS A 39 24.61 5.51 -8.30
CA HIS A 39 24.74 4.18 -7.70
C HIS A 39 23.88 3.15 -8.43
N LEU A 40 22.66 3.52 -8.80
CA LEU A 40 21.78 2.70 -9.61
C LEU A 40 22.37 2.46 -11.00
N ARG A 41 22.97 3.50 -11.60
CA ARG A 41 23.69 3.36 -12.87
C ARG A 41 24.85 2.39 -12.74
N GLN A 42 25.66 2.52 -11.68
CA GLN A 42 26.78 1.62 -11.43
C GLN A 42 26.33 0.17 -11.20
N LEU A 43 25.21 -0.05 -10.49
CA LEU A 43 24.62 -1.37 -10.29
C LEU A 43 24.22 -2.00 -11.63
N ALA A 44 23.53 -1.23 -12.49
CA ALA A 44 23.13 -1.66 -13.83
C ALA A 44 24.34 -1.99 -14.72
N ASP A 45 25.36 -1.13 -14.73
CA ASP A 45 26.57 -1.29 -15.56
C ASP A 45 27.42 -2.52 -15.14
N ARG A 46 27.34 -2.93 -13.87
CA ARG A 46 28.09 -4.09 -13.32
C ARG A 46 27.26 -5.37 -13.24
N GLY A 47 25.96 -5.29 -13.48
CA GLY A 47 25.00 -6.36 -13.27
C GLY A 47 24.11 -6.60 -14.48
N ILE A 48 22.85 -6.92 -14.21
CA ILE A 48 21.81 -7.10 -15.23
C ILE A 48 20.69 -6.12 -14.92
N ALA A 49 20.31 -5.33 -15.92
CA ALA A 49 19.18 -4.43 -15.91
C ALA A 49 18.20 -4.86 -17.00
N ALA A 50 16.95 -5.11 -16.62
CA ALA A 50 15.91 -5.53 -17.56
C ALA A 50 14.53 -5.10 -17.06
N PRO A 51 13.59 -4.80 -17.98
CA PRO A 51 12.19 -4.59 -17.62
C PRO A 51 11.58 -5.90 -17.08
N LEU A 52 10.73 -5.75 -16.05
CA LEU A 52 9.95 -6.84 -15.47
C LEU A 52 8.47 -6.60 -15.79
N GLU A 53 7.78 -7.62 -16.32
CA GLU A 53 6.36 -7.50 -16.66
C GLU A 53 5.48 -7.56 -15.41
N THR A 54 4.63 -6.54 -15.25
CA THR A 54 3.66 -6.44 -14.17
C THR A 54 2.38 -7.21 -14.52
N PHE A 55 2.00 -8.17 -13.67
CA PHE A 55 0.82 -9.03 -13.90
C PHE A 55 -0.44 -8.62 -13.10
N HIS A 56 -0.33 -7.67 -12.16
CA HIS A 56 -1.42 -7.17 -11.32
C HIS A 56 -1.26 -5.67 -11.10
N HIS A 57 -2.30 -4.96 -10.66
CA HIS A 57 -2.28 -3.49 -10.51
C HIS A 57 -2.22 -3.02 -9.04
N ALA A 58 -1.96 -3.93 -8.10
CA ALA A 58 -2.03 -3.63 -6.67
C ALA A 58 -0.74 -4.11 -6.00
N SER A 59 0.04 -3.17 -5.49
CA SER A 59 1.32 -3.41 -4.81
C SER A 59 1.25 -4.51 -3.73
N PRO A 60 0.27 -4.55 -2.80
CA PRO A 60 0.24 -5.61 -1.78
C PRO A 60 0.12 -7.02 -2.37
N VAL A 61 -0.48 -7.16 -3.55
CA VAL A 61 -0.61 -8.45 -4.25
C VAL A 61 0.75 -8.86 -4.81
N ILE A 62 1.40 -7.96 -5.54
CA ILE A 62 2.69 -8.23 -6.20
C ILE A 62 3.80 -8.44 -5.17
N TRP A 63 3.92 -7.57 -4.17
CA TRP A 63 4.95 -7.70 -3.12
C TRP A 63 4.74 -8.96 -2.26
N THR A 64 3.51 -9.46 -2.13
CA THR A 64 3.26 -10.77 -1.51
C THR A 64 3.66 -11.91 -2.44
N THR A 65 3.40 -11.80 -3.75
CA THR A 65 3.89 -12.77 -4.74
C THR A 65 5.43 -12.84 -4.73
N VAL A 66 6.12 -11.70 -4.73
CA VAL A 66 7.59 -11.62 -4.61
C VAL A 66 8.06 -12.30 -3.31
N ALA A 67 7.40 -12.00 -2.18
CA ALA A 67 7.76 -12.56 -0.90
C ALA A 67 7.50 -14.06 -0.76
N THR A 68 6.66 -14.67 -1.60
CA THR A 68 6.20 -16.06 -1.42
C THR A 68 6.53 -16.99 -2.59
N GLY A 69 6.84 -16.44 -3.77
CA GLY A 69 7.09 -17.19 -4.99
C GLY A 69 5.85 -17.86 -5.59
N VAL A 70 4.64 -17.53 -5.13
CA VAL A 70 3.37 -18.09 -5.62
C VAL A 70 2.37 -16.99 -5.95
N MET A 71 1.30 -17.33 -6.67
CA MET A 71 0.29 -16.38 -7.14
C MET A 71 -0.81 -16.08 -6.09
N PRO A 72 -1.66 -15.04 -6.31
CA PRO A 72 -2.65 -14.59 -5.32
C PRO A 72 -3.70 -15.61 -4.92
N ASP A 73 -4.05 -16.53 -5.81
CA ASP A 73 -4.93 -17.66 -5.52
C ASP A 73 -4.33 -18.61 -4.46
N VAL A 74 -3.00 -18.65 -4.35
CA VAL A 74 -2.27 -19.46 -3.37
C VAL A 74 -1.99 -18.67 -2.09
N HIS A 75 -1.32 -17.51 -2.18
CA HIS A 75 -0.95 -16.75 -0.98
C HIS A 75 -2.11 -15.99 -0.33
N GLY A 76 -3.23 -15.81 -1.04
CA GLY A 76 -4.50 -15.30 -0.50
C GLY A 76 -4.60 -13.78 -0.33
N ILE A 77 -3.60 -13.01 -0.75
CA ILE A 77 -3.65 -11.54 -0.75
C ILE A 77 -4.06 -11.09 -2.13
N THR A 78 -5.26 -10.50 -2.25
CA THR A 78 -5.88 -10.19 -3.54
C THR A 78 -6.07 -8.71 -3.79
N GLU A 79 -5.96 -7.87 -2.75
CA GLU A 79 -6.18 -6.43 -2.82
C GLU A 79 -5.68 -5.74 -1.52
N PHE A 80 -5.64 -4.40 -1.47
CA PHE A 80 -5.36 -3.64 -0.25
C PHE A 80 -6.34 -3.93 0.91
N VAL A 81 -7.53 -4.42 0.57
CA VAL A 81 -8.53 -4.89 1.54
C VAL A 81 -9.01 -6.27 1.09
N VAL A 82 -8.82 -7.26 1.94
CA VAL A 82 -9.17 -8.66 1.67
C VAL A 82 -10.50 -8.97 2.35
N PRO A 83 -11.52 -9.44 1.60
CA PRO A 83 -12.77 -9.92 2.18
C PRO A 83 -12.53 -11.19 3.01
N THR A 84 -13.00 -11.21 4.26
CA THR A 84 -12.89 -12.37 5.15
C THR A 84 -14.25 -12.74 5.76
N VAL A 85 -14.33 -13.89 6.44
CA VAL A 85 -15.52 -14.29 7.22
C VAL A 85 -15.84 -13.32 8.37
N LYS A 86 -14.87 -12.50 8.78
CA LYS A 86 -15.02 -11.44 9.80
C LYS A 86 -15.29 -10.06 9.18
N GLY A 87 -15.55 -10.00 7.88
CA GLY A 87 -15.67 -8.77 7.11
C GLY A 87 -14.41 -8.39 6.36
N ASP A 88 -14.45 -7.23 5.71
CA ASP A 88 -13.34 -6.65 4.96
C ASP A 88 -12.21 -6.24 5.91
N GLN A 89 -11.00 -6.76 5.68
CA GLN A 89 -9.83 -6.46 6.51
C GLN A 89 -8.72 -5.83 5.66
N PRO A 90 -8.06 -4.75 6.14
CA PRO A 90 -6.81 -4.29 5.53
C PRO A 90 -5.81 -5.44 5.49
N VAL A 91 -5.09 -5.59 4.37
CA VAL A 91 -4.05 -6.62 4.22
C VAL A 91 -3.05 -6.58 5.38
N SER A 92 -2.66 -7.76 5.87
CA SER A 92 -1.73 -7.98 6.98
C SER A 92 -1.04 -9.33 6.82
N SER A 93 0.03 -9.59 7.57
CA SER A 93 0.73 -10.88 7.58
C SER A 93 -0.22 -12.03 7.93
N SER A 94 -1.18 -11.79 8.84
CA SER A 94 -2.16 -12.79 9.29
C SER A 94 -3.14 -13.24 8.21
N LEU A 95 -3.26 -12.51 7.10
CA LEU A 95 -4.11 -12.88 5.97
C LEU A 95 -3.35 -13.67 4.89
N ARG A 96 -2.02 -13.65 4.93
CA ARG A 96 -1.18 -14.44 4.02
C ARG A 96 -1.26 -15.92 4.39
N ARG A 97 -1.55 -16.77 3.40
CA ARG A 97 -1.83 -18.20 3.62
C ARG A 97 -0.60 -19.10 3.58
N VAL A 98 0.53 -18.57 3.13
CA VAL A 98 1.78 -19.31 2.93
C VAL A 98 2.96 -18.56 3.56
N PRO A 99 4.03 -19.28 3.94
CA PRO A 99 5.26 -18.66 4.42
C PRO A 99 5.84 -17.72 3.36
N ALA A 100 6.43 -16.62 3.81
CA ALA A 100 7.27 -15.75 2.99
C ALA A 100 8.75 -16.16 3.08
N LEU A 101 9.60 -15.57 2.22
CA LEU A 101 11.03 -15.84 2.14
C LEU A 101 11.71 -15.75 3.52
N TRP A 102 11.36 -14.77 4.35
CA TRP A 102 11.94 -14.63 5.69
C TRP A 102 11.58 -15.79 6.64
N ASN A 103 10.37 -16.34 6.52
CA ASN A 103 9.98 -17.53 7.26
C ASN A 103 10.75 -18.76 6.76
N MET A 104 10.92 -18.89 5.44
CA MET A 104 11.62 -20.03 4.81
C MET A 104 13.11 -20.04 5.16
N VAL A 105 13.78 -18.89 5.09
CA VAL A 105 15.20 -18.76 5.47
C VAL A 105 15.39 -19.02 6.97
N THR A 106 14.49 -18.48 7.82
CA THR A 106 14.49 -18.81 9.25
C THR A 106 14.37 -20.33 9.48
N ALA A 107 13.43 -21.00 8.80
CA ALA A 107 13.22 -22.43 8.94
C ALA A 107 14.43 -23.27 8.46
N ALA A 108 15.23 -22.74 7.53
CA ALA A 108 16.49 -23.33 7.10
C ALA A 108 17.68 -23.04 8.04
N GLY A 109 17.46 -22.29 9.13
CA GLY A 109 18.48 -21.90 10.09
C GLY A 109 19.23 -20.59 9.75
N GLY A 110 18.87 -19.93 8.66
CA GLY A 110 19.44 -18.65 8.26
C GLY A 110 18.89 -17.47 9.07
N ARG A 111 19.62 -16.36 9.07
CA ARG A 111 19.28 -15.10 9.73
C ARG A 111 18.69 -14.10 8.75
N VAL A 112 17.63 -13.39 9.15
CA VAL A 112 16.92 -12.45 8.27
C VAL A 112 16.78 -11.06 8.87
N ALA A 113 16.85 -10.04 8.02
CA ALA A 113 16.46 -8.67 8.34
C ALA A 113 15.37 -8.20 7.36
N VAL A 114 14.20 -7.82 7.86
CA VAL A 114 13.08 -7.35 7.02
C VAL A 114 12.70 -5.95 7.47
N ALA A 115 12.70 -4.98 6.56
CA ALA A 115 12.37 -3.59 6.85
C ALA A 115 11.31 -3.06 5.88
N GLY A 116 10.15 -2.67 6.43
CA GLY A 116 9.08 -2.00 5.70
C GLY A 116 8.27 -2.89 4.74
N TRP A 117 8.64 -4.17 4.56
CA TRP A 117 8.04 -5.03 3.54
C TRP A 117 6.52 -5.14 3.65
N TRP A 118 5.82 -5.03 2.51
CA TRP A 118 4.35 -5.05 2.48
C TRP A 118 3.79 -6.29 3.21
N ALA A 119 2.79 -6.07 4.06
CA ALA A 119 2.04 -7.13 4.78
C ALA A 119 2.92 -7.90 5.77
N SER A 120 3.85 -7.19 6.42
CA SER A 120 4.70 -7.73 7.48
C SER A 120 4.20 -7.39 8.88
N TRP A 121 3.19 -6.52 9.02
CA TRP A 121 2.44 -6.35 10.27
C TRP A 121 1.24 -7.32 10.36
N PRO A 122 0.95 -7.92 11.54
CA PRO A 122 1.81 -7.96 12.72
C PRO A 122 3.09 -8.78 12.45
N VAL A 123 4.18 -8.41 13.11
CA VAL A 123 5.48 -9.09 12.93
C VAL A 123 5.40 -10.57 13.29
N GLU A 124 6.09 -11.39 12.53
CA GLU A 124 6.21 -12.82 12.75
C GLU A 124 7.52 -13.15 13.47
N GLU A 125 7.52 -14.25 14.22
CA GLU A 125 8.75 -14.78 14.81
C GLU A 125 9.70 -15.31 13.73
N VAL A 126 10.90 -14.75 13.69
CA VAL A 126 11.99 -15.12 12.79
C VAL A 126 13.33 -15.20 13.50
N ASN A 127 14.29 -15.91 12.91
CA ASN A 127 15.69 -15.85 13.32
C ASN A 127 16.30 -14.54 12.80
N GLY A 128 16.11 -13.44 13.52
CA GLY A 128 16.58 -12.12 13.10
C GLY A 128 15.60 -11.02 13.45
N ILE A 129 15.47 -10.02 12.57
CA ILE A 129 14.74 -8.77 12.85
C ILE A 129 13.66 -8.53 11.78
N ILE A 130 12.47 -8.11 12.21
CA ILE A 130 11.44 -7.54 11.33
C ILE A 130 11.05 -6.17 11.87
N ILE A 131 11.19 -5.14 11.05
CA ILE A 131 10.59 -3.82 11.24
C ILE A 131 9.44 -3.75 10.23
N SER A 132 8.20 -3.86 10.71
CA SER A 132 7.04 -4.03 9.82
C SER A 132 6.75 -2.81 8.93
N ASP A 133 5.92 -2.99 7.89
CA ASP A 133 5.36 -1.92 7.05
C ASP A 133 4.58 -0.86 7.84
N ARG A 134 4.18 -1.18 9.07
CA ARG A 134 3.44 -0.28 9.97
C ARG A 134 4.27 0.20 11.16
N ALA A 135 5.57 -0.03 11.16
CA ALA A 135 6.44 0.26 12.30
C ALA A 135 6.44 1.72 12.73
N VAL A 136 6.16 2.69 11.85
CA VAL A 136 6.07 4.11 12.25
C VAL A 136 4.79 4.46 13.02
N HIS A 137 3.77 3.60 12.98
CA HIS A 137 2.50 3.82 13.68
C HIS A 137 2.57 3.29 15.13
N GLU A 138 1.85 3.95 16.04
CA GLU A 138 1.76 3.56 17.45
C GLU A 138 0.77 2.39 17.63
N ILE A 139 1.13 1.22 17.11
CA ILE A 139 0.34 -0.02 17.18
C ILE A 139 1.20 -1.17 17.74
N PRO A 140 0.59 -2.19 18.38
CA PRO A 140 1.33 -3.36 18.88
C PRO A 140 1.95 -4.18 17.74
N ASP A 141 2.87 -5.09 18.08
CA ASP A 141 3.43 -6.11 17.17
C ASP A 141 4.05 -5.54 15.89
N ARG A 142 4.76 -4.42 16.02
CA ARG A 142 5.33 -3.67 14.89
C ARG A 142 6.82 -3.89 14.65
N VAL A 143 7.54 -4.47 15.62
CA VAL A 143 8.97 -4.82 15.54
C VAL A 143 9.22 -6.18 16.21
N TRP A 144 10.01 -7.04 15.54
CA TRP A 144 10.52 -8.31 16.07
C TRP A 144 12.06 -8.31 16.13
N PRO A 145 12.67 -8.89 17.18
CA PRO A 145 12.02 -9.32 18.41
C PRO A 145 11.56 -8.10 19.24
N PRO A 146 10.61 -8.24 20.20
CA PRO A 146 10.00 -7.11 20.90
C PRO A 146 11.00 -6.18 21.60
N GLU A 147 12.14 -6.70 22.05
CA GLU A 147 13.22 -5.91 22.65
C GLU A 147 13.88 -4.91 21.70
N GLN A 148 13.78 -5.10 20.38
CA GLN A 148 14.29 -4.15 19.38
C GLN A 148 13.37 -2.93 19.19
N LEU A 149 12.16 -2.95 19.75
CA LEU A 149 11.22 -1.84 19.64
C LEU A 149 11.81 -0.54 20.20
N ALA A 150 12.47 -0.59 21.37
CA ALA A 150 13.07 0.59 21.99
C ALA A 150 14.22 1.16 21.15
N VAL A 151 14.99 0.30 20.47
CA VAL A 151 16.07 0.70 19.57
C VAL A 151 15.50 1.42 18.34
N PHE A 152 14.46 0.86 17.73
CA PHE A 152 13.75 1.46 16.61
C PHE A 152 13.12 2.81 16.98
N GLU A 153 12.45 2.90 18.13
CA GLU A 153 11.82 4.15 18.61
C GLU A 153 12.85 5.26 18.86
N ALA A 154 14.01 4.91 19.44
CA ALA A 154 15.10 5.85 19.63
C ALA A 154 15.67 6.36 18.29
N ALA A 155 15.81 5.47 17.30
CA ALA A 155 16.25 5.85 15.95
C ALA A 155 15.24 6.76 15.25
N LEU A 156 13.95 6.46 15.34
CA LEU A 156 12.87 7.28 14.78
C LEU A 156 12.80 8.66 15.43
N ALA A 157 12.91 8.72 16.77
CA ALA A 157 12.94 9.99 17.50
C ALA A 157 14.15 10.84 17.10
N ARG A 158 15.32 10.22 16.91
CA ARG A 158 16.53 10.89 16.45
C ARG A 158 16.36 11.46 15.04
N LEU A 159 15.82 10.67 14.10
CA LEU A 159 15.53 11.14 12.73
C LEU A 159 14.65 12.39 12.76
N ARG A 160 13.54 12.36 13.51
CA ARG A 160 12.62 13.50 13.67
C ARG A 160 13.30 14.75 14.21
N VAL A 161 14.26 14.60 15.12
CA VAL A 161 15.04 15.72 15.66
C VAL A 161 16.01 16.26 14.61
N GLU A 162 16.74 15.38 13.92
CA GLU A 162 17.73 15.76 12.91
C GLU A 162 17.10 16.46 11.70
N GLU A 163 15.84 16.16 11.38
CA GLU A 163 15.09 16.74 10.27
C GLU A 163 14.24 17.96 10.66
N LYS A 164 14.18 18.30 11.95
CA LYS A 164 13.38 19.42 12.42
C LYS A 164 13.81 20.72 11.72
N GLY A 165 12.89 21.30 10.94
CA GLY A 165 13.12 22.54 10.19
C GLY A 165 13.88 22.37 8.88
N LYS A 166 14.17 21.14 8.44
CA LYS A 166 14.73 20.85 7.11
C LYS A 166 13.62 20.45 6.14
N LYS A 167 13.82 20.72 4.85
CA LYS A 167 13.00 20.10 3.80
C LYS A 167 13.54 18.67 3.63
N PRO A 168 12.74 17.63 3.95
CA PRO A 168 13.24 16.27 3.88
C PRO A 168 13.53 15.88 2.42
N GLU A 169 14.48 14.96 2.25
CA GLU A 169 14.88 14.42 0.95
C GLU A 169 13.80 13.52 0.33
N SER A 170 12.88 13.04 1.16
CA SER A 170 11.68 12.31 0.75
C SER A 170 10.46 12.84 1.49
N MET A 171 9.28 12.68 0.94
CA MET A 171 8.02 12.98 1.62
C MET A 171 7.70 11.97 2.72
N LEU A 172 8.25 10.74 2.66
CA LEU A 172 7.85 9.66 3.55
C LEU A 172 8.86 9.41 4.67
N GLU A 173 8.47 9.74 5.90
CA GLU A 173 9.25 9.42 7.10
C GLU A 173 9.53 7.91 7.22
N ALA A 174 8.53 7.08 6.86
CA ALA A 174 8.65 5.63 6.87
C ALA A 174 9.83 5.15 6.03
N ASP A 175 9.95 5.61 4.79
CA ASP A 175 11.03 5.22 3.89
C ASP A 175 12.41 5.61 4.45
N ARG A 176 12.53 6.83 4.98
CA ARG A 176 13.79 7.31 5.56
C ARG A 176 14.21 6.50 6.77
N ILE A 177 13.28 6.15 7.67
CA ILE A 177 13.61 5.31 8.83
C ILE A 177 13.88 3.85 8.42
N MET A 178 13.19 3.30 7.42
CA MET A 178 13.49 1.95 6.91
C MET A 178 14.84 1.88 6.23
N ALA A 179 15.17 2.84 5.38
CA ALA A 179 16.49 2.98 4.76
C ALA A 179 17.59 3.05 5.82
N ARG A 180 17.48 4.00 6.77
CA ARG A 180 18.47 4.19 7.83
C ARG A 180 18.60 2.96 8.74
N SER A 181 17.49 2.32 9.09
CA SER A 181 17.50 1.10 9.92
C SER A 181 18.18 -0.04 9.19
N THR A 182 17.87 -0.24 7.90
CA THR A 182 18.46 -1.32 7.09
C THR A 182 19.96 -1.13 6.89
N ILE A 183 20.42 0.11 6.65
CA ILE A 183 21.86 0.43 6.54
C ILE A 183 22.64 0.08 7.81
N ASN A 184 22.00 0.15 8.98
CA ASN A 184 22.61 -0.31 10.23
C ASN A 184 22.57 -1.84 10.32
N LEU A 185 21.46 -2.47 9.95
CA LEU A 185 21.27 -3.92 10.03
C LEU A 185 22.22 -4.71 9.11
N VAL A 186 22.50 -4.22 7.90
CA VAL A 186 23.41 -4.92 6.96
C VAL A 186 24.88 -4.98 7.43
N ARG A 187 25.21 -4.35 8.56
CA ARG A 187 26.52 -4.47 9.22
C ARG A 187 26.61 -5.69 10.13
N GLU A 188 25.49 -6.35 10.38
CA GLU A 188 25.39 -7.60 11.13
C GLU A 188 25.31 -8.80 10.18
N ASP A 189 25.49 -10.00 10.73
CA ASP A 189 25.50 -11.25 9.97
C ASP A 189 24.06 -11.71 9.66
N PHE A 190 23.49 -11.22 8.56
CA PHE A 190 22.22 -11.69 7.99
C PHE A 190 22.44 -12.38 6.65
N ASP A 191 21.80 -13.53 6.45
CA ASP A 191 21.82 -14.27 5.18
C ASP A 191 20.89 -13.64 4.14
N LEU A 192 19.78 -13.04 4.61
CA LEU A 192 18.79 -12.39 3.76
C LEU A 192 18.33 -11.06 4.38
N THR A 193 18.51 -9.97 3.65
CA THR A 193 17.96 -8.65 3.98
C THR A 193 16.92 -8.24 2.96
N LEU A 194 15.73 -7.86 3.41
CA LEU A 194 14.67 -7.29 2.59
C LEU A 194 14.41 -5.86 3.02
N LEU A 195 14.51 -4.93 2.07
CA LEU A 195 14.11 -3.54 2.23
C LEU A 195 13.03 -3.22 1.21
N TYR A 196 11.97 -2.56 1.65
CA TYR A 196 10.95 -2.01 0.78
C TYR A 196 10.78 -0.51 1.05
N LEU A 197 10.79 0.29 -0.02
CA LEU A 197 10.53 1.73 -0.01
C LEU A 197 9.37 2.05 -0.95
N ARG A 198 8.50 2.98 -0.56
CA ARG A 198 7.25 3.33 -1.26
C ARG A 198 7.12 4.78 -1.70
N GLY A 199 8.14 5.59 -1.43
CA GLY A 199 8.19 7.02 -1.71
C GLY A 199 7.99 7.34 -3.17
N VAL A 200 8.61 6.54 -4.03
CA VAL A 200 8.51 6.66 -5.49
C VAL A 200 7.06 6.52 -5.95
N ASP A 201 6.38 5.42 -5.62
CA ASP A 201 4.96 5.19 -5.94
C ASP A 201 4.07 6.34 -5.49
N ILE A 202 4.17 6.74 -4.22
CA ILE A 202 3.33 7.79 -3.67
C ILE A 202 3.59 9.14 -4.36
N SER A 203 4.86 9.47 -4.63
CA SER A 203 5.20 10.72 -5.30
C SER A 203 4.70 10.74 -6.74
N CYS A 204 4.85 9.63 -7.48
CA CYS A 204 4.32 9.50 -8.82
C CYS A 204 2.80 9.63 -8.82
N HIS A 205 2.07 9.00 -7.90
CA HIS A 205 0.62 9.18 -7.78
C HIS A 205 0.17 10.64 -7.64
N PHE A 206 0.96 11.51 -7.00
CA PHE A 206 0.63 12.94 -6.86
C PHE A 206 1.12 13.81 -8.02
N HIS A 207 2.19 13.40 -8.70
CA HIS A 207 2.97 14.27 -9.58
C HIS A 207 3.18 13.74 -11.00
N TRP A 208 2.64 12.56 -11.36
CA TRP A 208 2.87 11.93 -12.67
C TRP A 208 2.43 12.78 -13.86
N ARG A 209 1.49 13.72 -13.67
CA ARG A 209 1.10 14.70 -14.68
C ARG A 209 2.27 15.49 -15.25
N ALA A 210 3.39 15.58 -14.52
CA ALA A 210 4.59 16.24 -14.99
C ALA A 210 5.33 15.44 -16.08
N PHE A 211 5.11 14.13 -16.17
CA PHE A 211 5.66 13.25 -17.21
C PHE A 211 4.72 13.10 -18.42
N GLU A 212 3.40 13.11 -18.20
CA GLU A 212 2.39 12.97 -19.26
C GLU A 212 1.34 14.11 -19.27
N PRO A 213 1.73 15.40 -19.35
CA PRO A 213 0.81 16.52 -19.16
C PRO A 213 -0.37 16.52 -20.16
N GLU A 214 -0.17 15.99 -21.36
CA GLU A 214 -1.19 15.88 -22.40
C GLU A 214 -2.35 14.95 -22.00
N ALA A 215 -2.10 13.99 -21.10
CA ALA A 215 -3.09 13.06 -20.58
C ALA A 215 -3.90 13.63 -19.38
N PHE A 216 -3.55 14.82 -18.87
CA PHE A 216 -4.23 15.49 -17.75
C PHE A 216 -4.86 16.84 -18.13
N PRO A 217 -5.78 16.89 -19.10
CA PRO A 217 -6.29 18.16 -19.68
C PRO A 217 -7.14 19.01 -18.72
N ALA A 218 -7.59 18.46 -17.59
CA ALA A 218 -8.46 19.16 -16.63
C ALA A 218 -7.70 19.76 -15.43
N ALA A 219 -6.40 19.53 -15.30
CA ALA A 219 -5.60 20.09 -14.22
C ALA A 219 -5.10 21.50 -14.60
N GLU A 220 -5.21 22.46 -13.67
CA GLU A 220 -4.51 23.75 -13.80
C GLU A 220 -3.01 23.48 -14.01
N PRO A 221 -2.33 24.15 -14.96
CA PRO A 221 -0.91 23.94 -15.20
C PRO A 221 -0.11 24.25 -13.94
N GLY A 222 0.32 23.20 -13.24
CA GLY A 222 1.31 23.30 -12.18
C GLY A 222 2.68 23.65 -12.77
N ASP A 223 3.64 23.97 -11.90
CA ASP A 223 5.04 24.04 -12.29
C ASP A 223 5.54 22.60 -12.54
N ILE A 224 5.46 22.16 -13.80
CA ILE A 224 5.84 20.81 -14.25
C ILE A 224 7.24 20.45 -13.75
N GLU A 225 8.18 21.39 -13.83
CA GLU A 225 9.56 21.13 -13.42
C GLU A 225 9.66 20.93 -11.91
N ALA A 226 8.98 21.77 -11.12
CA ALA A 226 8.93 21.59 -9.68
C ALA A 226 8.29 20.26 -9.27
N GLU A 227 7.34 19.73 -10.05
CA GLU A 227 6.72 18.42 -9.80
C GLU A 227 7.62 17.25 -10.19
N ARG A 228 8.30 17.32 -11.34
CA ARG A 228 9.33 16.34 -11.73
C ARG A 228 10.41 16.25 -10.66
N GLU A 229 10.80 17.39 -10.11
CA GLU A 229 11.77 17.47 -9.03
C GLU A 229 11.27 16.82 -7.72
N LEU A 230 9.97 16.80 -7.45
CA LEU A 230 9.42 16.04 -6.31
C LEU A 230 9.49 14.52 -6.52
N ILE A 231 9.33 14.06 -7.76
CA ILE A 231 9.54 12.64 -8.12
C ILE A 231 11.04 12.30 -8.02
N ALA A 232 11.90 13.13 -8.62
CA ALA A 232 13.34 12.91 -8.67
C ALA A 232 13.97 12.70 -7.29
N ARG A 233 13.52 13.47 -6.29
CA ARG A 233 14.00 13.36 -4.90
C ARG A 233 13.78 11.99 -4.27
N GLU A 234 12.67 11.33 -4.59
CA GLU A 234 12.40 9.98 -4.08
C GLU A 234 13.36 8.97 -4.73
N TYR A 235 13.63 9.10 -6.03
CA TYR A 235 14.63 8.26 -6.71
C TYR A 235 16.05 8.54 -6.19
N GLU A 236 16.40 9.79 -5.90
CA GLU A 236 17.70 10.15 -5.29
C GLU A 236 17.84 9.60 -3.86
N LEU A 237 16.75 9.52 -3.09
CA LEU A 237 16.76 8.81 -1.80
C LEU A 237 17.04 7.32 -2.01
N VAL A 238 16.38 6.68 -2.98
CA VAL A 238 16.60 5.27 -3.32
C VAL A 238 18.05 5.03 -3.74
N ASP A 239 18.59 5.86 -4.64
CA ASP A 239 19.97 5.76 -5.15
C ASP A 239 21.00 5.92 -4.03
N ARG A 240 20.82 6.92 -3.16
CA ARG A 240 21.70 7.12 -2.00
C ARG A 240 21.59 5.97 -1.00
N THR A 241 20.39 5.47 -0.77
CA THR A 241 20.16 4.30 0.09
C THR A 241 20.88 3.07 -0.48
N LEU A 242 20.82 2.84 -1.79
CA LEU A 242 21.57 1.79 -2.47
C LEU A 242 23.08 1.95 -2.27
N GLY A 243 23.61 3.16 -2.46
CA GLY A 243 25.02 3.46 -2.23
C GLY A 243 25.46 3.19 -0.78
N GLU A 244 24.69 3.68 0.20
CA GLU A 244 24.96 3.46 1.63
C GLU A 244 24.84 1.99 2.03
N LEU A 245 23.88 1.25 1.48
CA LEU A 245 23.72 -0.19 1.71
C LEU A 245 24.93 -0.97 1.17
N LEU A 246 25.31 -0.75 -0.08
CA LEU A 246 26.46 -1.43 -0.70
C LEU A 246 27.76 -1.11 0.04
N ALA A 247 27.94 0.12 0.49
CA ALA A 247 29.11 0.52 1.30
C ALA A 247 29.14 -0.16 2.67
N ALA A 248 27.98 -0.44 3.27
CA ALA A 248 27.86 -1.07 4.59
C ALA A 248 27.91 -2.61 4.54
N SER A 249 27.50 -3.24 3.44
CA SER A 249 27.33 -4.70 3.30
C SER A 249 28.62 -5.47 2.97
N GLY A 250 29.72 -4.76 2.68
CA GLY A 250 30.97 -5.38 2.25
C GLY A 250 30.97 -5.84 0.78
N PRO A 251 32.11 -6.37 0.28
CA PRO A 251 32.28 -6.66 -1.15
C PRO A 251 31.60 -7.95 -1.63
N ASP A 252 31.10 -8.78 -0.72
CA ASP A 252 30.67 -10.17 -1.00
C ASP A 252 29.16 -10.35 -0.77
N VAL A 253 28.36 -9.47 -1.37
CA VAL A 253 26.90 -9.44 -1.25
C VAL A 253 26.25 -9.55 -2.63
N ASN A 254 25.21 -10.36 -2.73
CA ASN A 254 24.33 -10.39 -3.89
C ASN A 254 23.16 -9.43 -3.65
N LEU A 255 22.83 -8.61 -4.65
CA LEU A 255 21.74 -7.64 -4.53
C LEU A 255 20.82 -7.72 -5.75
N ILE A 256 19.51 -7.78 -5.48
CA ILE A 256 18.47 -7.48 -6.45
C ILE A 256 17.76 -6.20 -6.01
N LEU A 257 17.75 -5.20 -6.88
CA LEU A 257 16.83 -4.07 -6.79
C LEU A 257 15.72 -4.31 -7.79
N MET A 258 14.47 -4.25 -7.36
CA MET A 258 13.32 -4.48 -8.24
C MET A 258 12.15 -3.57 -7.92
N SER A 259 11.25 -3.46 -8.88
CA SER A 259 9.95 -2.82 -8.72
C SER A 259 8.83 -3.77 -9.10
N ASP A 260 7.66 -3.55 -8.54
CA ASP A 260 6.44 -4.29 -8.82
C ASP A 260 5.71 -3.77 -10.07
N HIS A 261 5.75 -2.46 -10.30
CA HIS A 261 5.18 -1.81 -11.47
C HIS A 261 5.84 -0.45 -11.79
N GLY A 262 5.58 0.02 -13.01
CA GLY A 262 5.87 1.40 -13.42
C GLY A 262 4.65 2.31 -13.30
N PHE A 263 4.66 3.42 -14.03
CA PHE A 263 3.59 4.41 -14.06
C PHE A 263 3.17 4.76 -15.48
N LYS A 264 1.90 5.13 -15.60
CA LYS A 264 1.36 5.78 -16.79
C LYS A 264 0.13 6.60 -16.43
N ALA A 265 -0.23 7.59 -17.25
CA ALA A 265 -1.53 8.22 -17.09
C ALA A 265 -2.66 7.21 -17.31
N MET A 266 -3.73 7.36 -16.54
CA MET A 266 -4.96 6.60 -16.75
C MET A 266 -5.89 7.39 -17.67
N ASP A 267 -6.46 6.72 -18.68
CA ASP A 267 -7.43 7.34 -19.62
C ASP A 267 -8.66 7.93 -18.92
N ALA A 268 -8.99 7.45 -17.72
CA ALA A 268 -10.02 8.00 -16.85
C ALA A 268 -9.70 7.73 -15.37
N GLU A 269 -9.74 8.77 -14.55
CA GLU A 269 -9.68 8.66 -13.10
C GLU A 269 -10.99 8.04 -12.58
N ILE A 270 -10.94 6.82 -12.05
CA ILE A 270 -12.09 6.23 -11.34
C ILE A 270 -12.05 6.77 -9.91
N THR A 271 -12.78 7.85 -9.64
CA THR A 271 -12.92 8.36 -8.27
C THR A 271 -13.67 7.35 -7.40
N HIS A 272 -12.94 6.65 -6.52
CA HIS A 272 -13.54 5.76 -5.53
C HIS A 272 -14.10 6.58 -4.34
N ILE A 273 -15.37 6.98 -4.43
CA ILE A 273 -16.06 7.62 -3.31
C ILE A 273 -16.44 6.53 -2.29
N ARG A 274 -15.79 6.54 -1.13
CA ARG A 274 -16.23 5.74 0.03
C ARG A 274 -17.36 6.45 0.73
N LEU A 275 -18.55 5.90 0.60
CA LEU A 275 -19.76 6.45 1.19
C LEU A 275 -20.55 5.36 1.90
N ASN A 276 -20.61 5.44 3.23
CA ASN A 276 -21.52 4.64 4.04
C ASN A 276 -22.93 5.21 3.90
N PHE A 277 -23.77 4.54 3.10
CA PHE A 277 -25.07 5.11 2.74
C PHE A 277 -26.09 5.05 3.88
N ASP A 278 -25.92 4.15 4.85
CA ASP A 278 -26.74 4.18 6.07
C ASP A 278 -26.49 5.46 6.87
N THR A 279 -25.24 5.90 6.97
CA THR A 279 -24.90 7.18 7.62
C THR A 279 -25.51 8.37 6.88
N VAL A 280 -25.57 8.33 5.54
CA VAL A 280 -26.27 9.36 4.75
C VAL A 280 -27.76 9.34 5.05
N LEU A 281 -28.42 8.18 5.00
CA LEU A 281 -29.84 8.05 5.30
C LEU A 281 -30.18 8.49 6.74
N GLU A 282 -29.28 8.26 7.69
CA GLU A 282 -29.40 8.72 9.06
C GLU A 282 -29.36 10.24 9.16
N HIS A 283 -28.37 10.90 8.53
CA HIS A 283 -28.27 12.35 8.48
C HIS A 283 -29.47 13.00 7.78
N LEU A 284 -30.03 12.33 6.77
CA LEU A 284 -31.20 12.78 6.04
C LEU A 284 -32.53 12.44 6.75
N GLY A 285 -32.49 11.77 7.91
CA GLY A 285 -33.67 11.48 8.73
C GLY A 285 -34.55 10.32 8.24
N PHE A 286 -33.98 9.39 7.47
CA PHE A 286 -34.67 8.19 6.98
C PHE A 286 -34.27 6.90 7.70
N LEU A 287 -33.13 6.89 8.38
CA LEU A 287 -32.61 5.74 9.11
C LEU A 287 -32.31 6.12 10.57
N ALA A 288 -32.51 5.17 11.46
CA ALA A 288 -32.06 5.24 12.85
C ALA A 288 -31.18 4.01 13.15
N ARG A 289 -30.19 4.19 14.02
CA ARG A 289 -29.33 3.10 14.51
C ARG A 289 -29.63 2.73 15.95
N SER A 290 -29.41 1.45 16.27
CA SER A 290 -29.33 0.90 17.62
C SER A 290 -27.90 0.40 17.89
N ALA A 291 -27.67 -0.18 19.07
CA ALA A 291 -26.39 -0.81 19.40
C ALA A 291 -26.04 -2.00 18.47
N ASP A 292 -27.06 -2.65 17.91
CA ASP A 292 -26.93 -3.87 17.11
C ASP A 292 -27.00 -3.61 15.58
N GLY A 293 -27.05 -2.33 15.16
CA GLY A 293 -27.09 -1.94 13.75
C GLY A 293 -28.27 -1.04 13.41
N VAL A 294 -29.00 -1.36 12.34
CA VAL A 294 -30.16 -0.57 11.90
C VAL A 294 -31.35 -0.83 12.84
N ASP A 295 -31.93 0.23 13.38
CA ASP A 295 -33.19 0.18 14.14
C ASP A 295 -34.37 0.23 13.15
N PHE A 296 -34.84 -0.93 12.72
CA PHE A 296 -35.92 -1.03 11.73
C PHE A 296 -37.23 -0.41 12.21
N ALA A 297 -37.50 -0.37 13.52
CA ALA A 297 -38.72 0.21 14.06
C ALA A 297 -38.77 1.74 13.93
N ARG A 298 -37.60 2.37 13.85
CA ARG A 298 -37.44 3.83 13.73
C ARG A 298 -36.92 4.27 12.36
N SER A 299 -36.69 3.32 11.45
CA SER A 299 -36.18 3.58 10.11
C SER A 299 -37.30 3.45 9.07
N GLN A 300 -37.27 4.30 8.06
CA GLN A 300 -38.10 4.15 6.86
C GLN A 300 -37.32 3.49 5.72
N LEU A 301 -36.01 3.71 5.67
CA LEU A 301 -35.11 3.21 4.64
C LEU A 301 -33.81 2.69 5.26
N TYR A 302 -33.17 1.75 4.57
CA TYR A 302 -31.84 1.26 4.91
C TYR A 302 -31.09 0.79 3.66
N SER A 303 -29.76 0.84 3.68
CA SER A 303 -28.94 0.36 2.57
C SER A 303 -28.91 -1.17 2.54
N TYR A 304 -28.89 -1.74 1.34
CA TYR A 304 -28.84 -3.19 1.15
C TYR A 304 -27.96 -3.54 -0.03
N ALA A 305 -26.96 -4.40 0.15
CA ALA A 305 -25.98 -4.72 -0.89
C ALA A 305 -25.35 -3.45 -1.50
N SER A 306 -25.00 -2.51 -0.61
CA SER A 306 -24.40 -1.21 -0.93
C SER A 306 -23.02 -1.07 -0.29
N PRO A 307 -22.00 -1.80 -0.77
CA PRO A 307 -20.63 -1.63 -0.29
C PRO A 307 -20.21 -0.16 -0.37
N GLU A 308 -19.39 0.29 0.58
CA GLU A 308 -19.00 1.71 0.68
C GLU A 308 -18.34 2.23 -0.59
N ARG A 309 -17.58 1.37 -1.30
CA ARG A 309 -16.89 1.69 -2.56
C ARG A 309 -17.76 1.61 -3.82
N SER A 310 -18.98 1.07 -3.72
CA SER A 310 -19.90 1.00 -4.87
C SER A 310 -20.48 2.39 -5.15
N LEU A 311 -20.35 2.88 -6.38
CA LEU A 311 -21.00 4.13 -6.82
C LEU A 311 -22.53 3.98 -6.84
N VAL A 312 -23.04 2.76 -7.06
CA VAL A 312 -24.46 2.46 -7.01
C VAL A 312 -24.84 2.09 -5.57
N LYS A 313 -25.74 2.87 -4.97
CA LYS A 313 -26.30 2.61 -3.64
C LYS A 313 -27.73 2.11 -3.78
N LYS A 314 -27.93 0.86 -3.38
CA LYS A 314 -29.23 0.19 -3.29
C LYS A 314 -29.83 0.42 -1.91
N VAL A 315 -31.09 0.82 -1.90
CA VAL A 315 -31.87 1.15 -0.70
C VAL A 315 -33.11 0.27 -0.65
N ARG A 316 -33.50 -0.13 0.56
CA ARG A 316 -34.76 -0.84 0.83
C ARG A 316 -35.60 -0.05 1.82
N PHE A 317 -36.91 -0.19 1.69
CA PHE A 317 -37.88 0.26 2.70
C PHE A 317 -37.90 -0.69 3.89
N ALA A 318 -38.01 -0.19 5.12
CA ALA A 318 -38.28 -1.01 6.30
C ALA A 318 -39.79 -1.32 6.36
N LEU A 319 -40.21 -2.35 5.64
CA LEU A 319 -41.62 -2.63 5.40
C LEU A 319 -42.27 -3.33 6.60
N ALA A 320 -43.50 -2.91 6.90
CA ALA A 320 -44.37 -3.59 7.85
C ALA A 320 -44.56 -5.06 7.43
N GLY A 321 -44.22 -5.98 8.34
CA GLY A 321 -44.36 -7.42 8.16
C GLY A 321 -43.21 -8.10 7.41
N ARG A 322 -42.20 -7.37 6.93
CA ARG A 322 -40.96 -7.96 6.37
C ARG A 322 -39.76 -7.77 7.28
N GLU A 323 -39.55 -6.55 7.75
CA GLU A 323 -38.57 -6.23 8.77
C GLU A 323 -39.25 -6.21 10.15
N GLU A 324 -38.58 -6.71 11.19
CA GLU A 324 -39.13 -6.69 12.54
C GLU A 324 -39.34 -5.24 13.00
N GLY A 325 -40.60 -4.89 13.30
CA GLY A 325 -40.97 -3.53 13.70
C GLY A 325 -41.04 -2.51 12.56
N GLY A 326 -40.79 -2.88 11.31
CA GLY A 326 -40.75 -1.95 10.17
C GLY A 326 -42.05 -1.10 10.04
N PRO A 327 -41.97 0.23 10.00
CA PRO A 327 -43.15 1.09 10.04
C PRO A 327 -43.80 1.33 8.67
N VAL A 328 -43.11 1.02 7.55
CA VAL A 328 -43.53 1.47 6.22
C VAL A 328 -44.59 0.54 5.62
N ALA A 329 -45.78 1.07 5.35
CA ALA A 329 -46.80 0.36 4.59
C ALA A 329 -46.48 0.38 3.08
N ALA A 330 -46.93 -0.65 2.34
CA ALA A 330 -46.66 -0.77 0.91
C ALA A 330 -47.17 0.43 0.07
N ALA A 331 -48.24 1.08 0.54
CA ALA A 331 -48.85 2.27 -0.09
C ALA A 331 -48.03 3.56 0.12
N GLU A 332 -47.18 3.62 1.16
CA GLU A 332 -46.38 4.80 1.50
C GLU A 332 -45.06 4.87 0.72
N ARG A 333 -44.67 3.77 0.06
CA ARG A 333 -43.38 3.65 -0.65
C ARG A 333 -43.13 4.76 -1.65
N SER A 334 -44.15 5.15 -2.44
CA SER A 334 -44.01 6.21 -3.43
C SER A 334 -43.70 7.54 -2.76
N ALA A 335 -44.47 7.92 -1.74
CA ALA A 335 -44.27 9.19 -1.04
C ALA A 335 -42.91 9.25 -0.32
N ILE A 336 -42.46 8.13 0.27
CA ILE A 336 -41.14 8.06 0.91
C ILE A 336 -40.01 8.14 -0.14
N ARG A 337 -40.18 7.50 -1.30
CA ARG A 337 -39.23 7.60 -2.42
C ARG A 337 -39.11 9.03 -2.92
N ASP A 338 -40.23 9.71 -3.19
CA ASP A 338 -40.22 11.08 -3.71
C ASP A 338 -39.56 12.04 -2.70
N ARG A 339 -39.80 11.82 -1.40
CA ARG A 339 -39.14 12.56 -0.33
C ARG A 339 -37.64 12.27 -0.28
N LEU A 340 -37.22 11.01 -0.43
CA LEU A 340 -35.80 10.66 -0.48
C LEU A 340 -35.12 11.35 -1.66
N GLU A 341 -35.71 11.26 -2.85
CA GLU A 341 -35.18 11.86 -4.08
C GLU A 341 -35.01 13.37 -3.93
N THR A 342 -36.08 14.07 -3.53
CA THR A 342 -36.03 15.52 -3.26
C THR A 342 -34.97 15.87 -2.22
N THR A 343 -34.81 15.05 -1.19
CA THR A 343 -33.81 15.29 -0.14
C THR A 343 -32.39 15.08 -0.66
N LEU A 344 -32.15 14.03 -1.46
CA LEU A 344 -30.85 13.73 -2.06
C LEU A 344 -30.42 14.81 -3.06
N GLU A 345 -31.36 15.47 -3.75
CA GLU A 345 -31.06 16.63 -4.61
C GLU A 345 -30.44 17.81 -3.83
N THR A 346 -30.67 17.90 -2.52
CA THR A 346 -30.07 18.94 -1.66
C THR A 346 -28.63 18.63 -1.26
N VAL A 347 -28.17 17.39 -1.46
CA VAL A 347 -26.79 17.00 -1.18
C VAL A 347 -25.93 17.37 -2.39
N THR A 348 -25.17 18.45 -2.24
CA THR A 348 -24.34 19.01 -3.30
C THR A 348 -22.87 19.03 -2.92
N TYR A 349 -22.01 18.98 -3.94
CA TYR A 349 -20.60 19.35 -3.78
C TYR A 349 -20.48 20.84 -3.46
N ALA A 350 -19.31 21.29 -3.00
CA ALA A 350 -19.04 22.72 -2.75
C ALA A 350 -19.30 23.60 -3.99
N GLY A 351 -19.15 23.04 -5.19
CA GLY A 351 -19.47 23.70 -6.47
C GLY A 351 -20.96 23.70 -6.86
N GLY A 352 -21.86 23.19 -6.01
CA GLY A 352 -23.31 23.19 -6.22
C GLY A 352 -23.86 22.04 -7.07
N ALA A 353 -23.01 21.22 -7.69
CA ALA A 353 -23.45 20.01 -8.41
C ALA A 353 -24.03 18.97 -7.45
N ARG A 354 -25.06 18.24 -7.89
CA ARG A 354 -25.71 17.18 -7.10
C ARG A 354 -24.76 15.99 -6.92
N VAL A 355 -24.72 15.43 -5.71
CA VAL A 355 -23.92 14.23 -5.40
C VAL A 355 -24.61 12.94 -5.85
N PHE A 356 -25.94 12.91 -5.82
CA PHE A 356 -26.73 11.72 -6.09
C PHE A 356 -27.68 11.90 -7.28
N GLU A 357 -27.83 10.84 -8.05
CA GLU A 357 -28.87 10.66 -9.05
C GLU A 357 -29.69 9.44 -8.66
N VAL A 358 -31.01 9.60 -8.52
CA VAL A 358 -31.92 8.49 -8.18
C VAL A 358 -32.37 7.82 -9.47
N ARG A 359 -32.22 6.49 -9.55
CA ARG A 359 -32.67 5.68 -10.67
C ARG A 359 -33.62 4.60 -10.21
N ASP A 360 -34.60 4.24 -11.04
CA ASP A 360 -35.49 3.13 -10.76
C ASP A 360 -34.77 1.79 -10.79
N ALA A 361 -35.21 0.86 -9.94
CA ALA A 361 -34.65 -0.48 -9.84
C ALA A 361 -35.29 -1.43 -10.88
N THR A 362 -35.16 -1.13 -12.16
CA THR A 362 -35.43 -2.06 -13.28
C THR A 362 -34.58 -1.66 -14.50
N PRO A 363 -34.17 -2.61 -15.37
CA PRO A 363 -33.01 -2.49 -16.25
C PRO A 363 -32.99 -1.28 -17.18
#